data_AF-A0A7W0L6V4-F1
#
_entry.id   AF-A0A7W0L6V4-F1
#
_cell.length_a   1.000
_cell.length_b   1.000
_cell.length_c   1.000
_cell.angle_alpha   90.00
_cell.angle_beta   90.00
_cell.angle_gamma   90.00
#
_symmetry.space_group_name_H-M   'P 1'
#
loop_
_entity.id
_entity.type
_entity.pdbx_description
1 polymer ?
#
loop_
_entity_poly.entity_id
_entity_poly.type
_entity_poly.pdbx_seq_one_letter_code
_entity_poly.pdbx_strand_id
1 'polypeptide(L)'
;AVGFAEGLRVEAARHGITVTTAVPGLMRTGSPRNALFTGDRAAEYRWFSVADSLPLLSMDAERAAAKLIRATLRGSPEIVLTPAAKVAVRLHGIAPATTIRLLSAANRLLPSEEARTPLAPGHTVAKPGRVYDALTGLTRSAARRFHQHDDAVDG
;
A
#
# COMPACT_ATOMS: atom_id res chain seq x y z
N ALA A 1 14.19 0.49 -7.86
CA ALA A 1 13.57 1.82 -7.89
C ALA A 1 14.35 2.83 -7.04
N VAL A 2 14.56 2.60 -5.73
CA VAL A 2 15.32 3.54 -4.85
C VAL A 2 16.74 3.79 -5.37
N GLY A 3 17.53 2.75 -5.62
CA GLY A 3 18.91 2.92 -6.14
C GLY A 3 19.01 3.66 -7.49
N PHE A 4 17.99 3.56 -8.34
CA PHE A 4 17.92 4.36 -9.57
C PHE A 4 17.74 5.85 -9.24
N ALA A 5 16.83 6.18 -8.33
CA ALA A 5 16.58 7.56 -7.92
C ALA A 5 17.76 8.17 -7.15
N GLU A 6 18.54 7.38 -6.43
CA GLU A 6 19.80 7.82 -5.81
C GLU A 6 20.82 8.29 -6.85
N GLY A 7 21.04 7.49 -7.91
CA GLY A 7 21.90 7.88 -9.03
C GLY A 7 21.40 9.14 -9.74
N LEU A 8 20.11 9.18 -10.07
CA LEU A 8 19.48 10.35 -10.69
C LEU A 8 19.64 11.61 -9.84
N ARG A 9 19.55 11.50 -8.51
CA ARG A 9 19.75 12.63 -7.59
C ARG A 9 21.17 13.18 -7.68
N VAL A 10 22.18 12.31 -7.77
CA VAL A 10 23.59 12.72 -7.91
C VAL A 10 23.81 13.45 -9.23
N GLU A 11 23.26 12.93 -10.32
CA GLU A 11 23.35 13.57 -11.64
C GLU A 11 22.62 14.92 -11.71
N ALA A 12 21.43 15.00 -11.13
CA ALA A 12 20.58 16.20 -11.14
C ALA A 12 21.10 17.32 -10.23
N ALA A 13 21.86 16.98 -9.19
CA ALA A 13 22.40 17.94 -8.22
C ALA A 13 23.28 19.02 -8.89
N ARG A 14 24.03 18.68 -9.95
CA ARG A 14 24.86 19.64 -10.71
C ARG A 14 24.04 20.73 -11.41
N HIS A 15 22.74 20.50 -11.58
CA HIS A 15 21.79 21.43 -12.19
C HIS A 15 20.91 22.14 -11.15
N GLY A 16 21.19 21.99 -9.85
CA GLY A 16 20.36 22.56 -8.78
C GLY A 16 18.98 21.90 -8.63
N ILE A 17 18.79 20.71 -9.21
CA ILE A 17 17.52 19.97 -9.17
C ILE A 17 17.57 18.93 -8.04
N THR A 18 16.58 18.94 -7.17
CA THR A 18 16.41 17.93 -6.11
C THR A 18 15.52 16.78 -6.57
N VAL A 19 15.87 15.56 -6.18
CA VAL A 19 15.06 14.35 -6.41
C VAL A 19 14.65 13.76 -5.07
N THR A 20 13.34 13.54 -4.89
CA THR A 20 12.76 12.95 -3.68
C THR A 20 12.10 11.62 -4.02
N THR A 21 12.57 10.54 -3.40
CA THR A 21 11.97 9.21 -3.56
C THR A 21 10.91 8.94 -2.50
N ALA A 22 9.70 8.60 -2.95
CA ALA A 22 8.62 8.16 -2.09
C ALA A 22 8.64 6.64 -1.95
N VAL A 23 8.66 6.12 -0.72
CA VAL A 23 8.49 4.71 -0.42
C VAL A 23 7.21 4.53 0.41
N PRO A 24 6.03 4.48 -0.24
CA PRO A 24 4.77 4.25 0.44
C PRO A 24 4.65 2.80 0.90
N GLY A 25 4.02 2.60 2.07
CA GLY A 25 3.37 1.32 2.38
C GLY A 25 1.93 1.34 1.85
N LEU A 26 1.04 0.53 2.45
CA LEU A 26 -0.38 0.60 2.13
C LEU A 26 -0.95 2.00 2.38
N MET A 27 -2.00 2.36 1.67
CA MET A 27 -2.62 3.68 1.75
C MET A 27 -4.12 3.54 1.67
N ARG A 28 -4.80 4.07 2.69
CA ARG A 28 -6.26 4.15 2.78
C ARG A 28 -6.80 5.10 1.73
N THR A 29 -6.93 4.59 0.51
CA THR A 29 -7.53 5.25 -0.66
C THR A 29 -8.92 4.69 -0.95
N GLY A 30 -9.28 3.54 -0.37
CA GLY A 30 -10.51 2.84 -0.71
C GLY A 30 -10.40 1.95 -1.95
N SER A 31 -9.22 1.87 -2.58
CA SER A 31 -8.97 1.09 -3.79
C SER A 31 -9.18 -0.42 -3.68
N PRO A 32 -9.17 -1.11 -2.50
CA PRO A 32 -9.45 -2.55 -2.45
C PRO A 32 -10.74 -2.95 -3.17
N ARG A 33 -11.74 -2.07 -3.21
CA ARG A 33 -13.00 -2.31 -3.94
C ARG A 33 -12.79 -2.50 -5.45
N ASN A 34 -11.90 -1.73 -6.07
CA ASN A 34 -11.68 -1.72 -7.52
C ASN A 34 -10.37 -2.43 -7.93
N ALA A 35 -9.55 -2.81 -6.96
CA ALA A 35 -8.39 -3.65 -7.18
C ALA A 35 -8.81 -5.00 -7.79
N LEU A 36 -7.98 -5.51 -8.69
CA LEU A 36 -8.19 -6.78 -9.36
C LEU A 36 -7.56 -7.91 -8.54
N PHE A 37 -8.34 -8.95 -8.25
CA PHE A 37 -7.91 -10.14 -7.51
C PHE A 37 -8.05 -11.40 -8.37
N THR A 38 -7.17 -12.37 -8.14
CA THR A 38 -7.15 -13.71 -8.74
C THR A 38 -6.98 -14.75 -7.62
N GLY A 39 -6.89 -16.04 -7.95
CA GLY A 39 -6.85 -17.14 -6.98
C GLY A 39 -8.10 -17.19 -6.11
N ASP A 40 -7.92 -17.36 -4.78
CA ASP A 40 -8.97 -17.19 -3.78
C ASP A 40 -9.30 -15.70 -3.59
N ARG A 41 -10.11 -15.16 -4.52
CA ARG A 41 -10.50 -13.75 -4.52
C ARG A 41 -11.13 -13.29 -3.20
N ALA A 42 -11.82 -14.17 -2.49
CA ALA A 42 -12.47 -13.83 -1.23
C ALA A 42 -11.44 -13.67 -0.12
N ALA A 43 -10.49 -14.60 0.01
CA ALA A 43 -9.40 -14.44 0.95
C ALA A 43 -8.51 -13.24 0.60
N GLU A 44 -8.14 -13.10 -0.68
CA GLU A 44 -7.32 -12.01 -1.21
C GLU A 44 -7.92 -10.63 -0.92
N TYR A 45 -9.18 -10.45 -1.30
CA TYR A 45 -9.90 -9.21 -1.02
C TYR A 45 -9.99 -8.90 0.48
N ARG A 46 -10.24 -9.92 1.31
CA ARG A 46 -10.40 -9.73 2.76
C ARG A 46 -9.11 -9.28 3.43
N TRP A 47 -8.01 -10.00 3.24
CA TRP A 47 -6.76 -9.65 3.92
C TRP A 47 -6.27 -8.28 3.44
N PHE A 48 -6.36 -8.01 2.13
CA PHE A 48 -5.89 -6.75 1.56
C PHE A 48 -6.70 -5.57 2.11
N SER A 49 -8.03 -5.69 2.16
CA SER A 49 -8.91 -4.65 2.70
C SER A 49 -8.68 -4.39 4.19
N VAL A 50 -8.43 -5.45 4.98
CA VAL A 50 -8.11 -5.31 6.40
C VAL A 50 -6.76 -4.65 6.60
N ALA A 51 -5.72 -5.12 5.90
CA ALA A 51 -4.38 -4.54 5.96
C ALA A 51 -4.40 -3.06 5.53
N ASP A 52 -5.18 -2.73 4.50
CA ASP A 52 -5.37 -1.37 4.03
C ASP A 52 -6.11 -0.51 5.06
N SER A 53 -6.94 -1.06 5.95
CA SER A 53 -7.61 -0.27 6.99
C SER A 53 -6.78 -0.03 8.25
N LEU A 54 -5.70 -0.77 8.50
CA LEU A 54 -4.96 -0.72 9.77
C LEU A 54 -3.96 0.47 9.83
N PRO A 55 -4.09 1.42 10.79
CA PRO A 55 -3.27 2.64 10.86
C PRO A 55 -1.74 2.49 10.92
N LEU A 56 -1.23 1.31 11.28
CA LEU A 56 0.20 1.01 11.32
C LEU A 56 0.72 0.44 9.99
N LEU A 57 -0.13 -0.32 9.31
CA LEU A 57 0.17 -0.95 8.03
C LEU A 57 -0.11 0.01 6.87
N SER A 58 -1.10 0.87 7.03
CA SER A 58 -1.51 1.84 6.02
C SER A 58 -1.51 3.29 6.52
N MET A 59 -1.47 4.23 5.58
CA MET A 59 -1.58 5.67 5.85
C MET A 59 -2.81 6.27 5.19
N ASP A 60 -3.40 7.29 5.82
CA ASP A 60 -4.41 8.13 5.18
C ASP A 60 -3.80 8.83 3.94
N ALA A 61 -4.55 8.83 2.83
CA ALA A 61 -4.03 9.29 1.54
C ALA A 61 -3.65 10.78 1.54
N GLU A 62 -4.44 11.64 2.20
CA GLU A 62 -4.13 13.06 2.29
C GLU A 62 -2.94 13.32 3.20
N ARG A 63 -2.85 12.58 4.32
CA ARG A 63 -1.66 12.64 5.19
C ARG A 63 -0.40 12.21 4.44
N ALA A 64 -0.50 11.18 3.59
CA ALA A 64 0.59 10.76 2.73
C ALA A 64 0.95 11.87 1.73
N ALA A 65 -0.02 12.44 1.01
CA ALA A 65 0.20 13.54 0.08
C ALA A 65 0.88 14.75 0.76
N ALA A 66 0.37 15.19 1.92
CA ALA A 66 0.96 16.28 2.68
C ALA A 66 2.39 15.98 3.16
N LYS A 67 2.74 14.72 3.42
CA LYS A 67 4.10 14.32 3.75
C LYS A 67 5.01 14.30 2.53
N LEU A 68 4.52 13.80 1.40
CA LEU A 68 5.23 13.78 0.13
C LEU A 68 5.58 15.19 -0.32
N ILE A 69 4.58 16.07 -0.41
CA ILE A 69 4.79 17.49 -0.77
C ILE A 69 5.83 18.14 0.14
N ARG A 70 5.70 17.96 1.46
CA ARG A 70 6.67 18.51 2.42
C ARG A 70 8.07 17.94 2.26
N ALA A 71 8.22 16.67 1.89
CA ALA A 71 9.53 16.06 1.65
C ALA A 71 10.16 16.61 0.37
N THR A 72 9.37 16.72 -0.71
CA THR A 72 9.78 17.30 -1.99
C THR A 72 10.22 18.75 -1.81
N LEU A 73 9.43 19.57 -1.11
CA LEU A 73 9.77 20.98 -0.86
C LEU A 73 11.05 21.16 -0.03
N ARG A 74 11.40 20.18 0.81
CA ARG A 74 12.66 20.19 1.57
C ARG A 74 13.84 19.58 0.81
N GLY A 75 13.65 19.08 -0.41
CA GLY A 75 14.66 18.31 -1.13
C GLY A 75 15.10 17.05 -0.39
N SER A 76 14.21 16.43 0.39
CA SER A 76 14.55 15.22 1.15
C SER A 76 14.85 14.08 0.16
N PRO A 77 15.95 13.33 0.32
CA PRO A 77 16.34 12.30 -0.66
C PRO A 77 15.34 11.14 -0.70
N GLU A 78 14.79 10.76 0.45
CA GLU A 78 13.83 9.65 0.58
C GLU A 78 12.79 9.94 1.66
N ILE A 79 11.57 9.46 1.47
CA ILE A 79 10.53 9.42 2.50
C ILE A 79 9.82 8.07 2.55
N VAL A 80 9.96 7.39 3.69
CA VAL A 80 9.16 6.21 4.05
C VAL A 80 7.93 6.65 4.82
N LEU A 81 6.74 6.31 4.33
CA LEU A 81 5.50 6.87 4.87
C LEU A 81 4.99 6.12 6.10
N THR A 82 4.74 4.81 5.99
CA THR A 82 4.05 4.04 7.04
C THR A 82 4.98 3.64 8.20
N PRO A 83 4.47 3.58 9.44
CA PRO A 83 5.26 3.11 10.59
C PRO A 83 5.86 1.72 10.37
N ALA A 84 5.05 0.78 9.86
CA ALA A 84 5.51 -0.58 9.56
C ALA A 84 6.65 -0.59 8.51
N ALA A 85 6.53 0.19 7.43
CA ALA A 85 7.59 0.29 6.43
C ALA A 85 8.88 0.89 7.01
N LYS A 86 8.79 1.89 7.89
CA LYS A 86 9.97 2.44 8.57
C LYS A 86 10.69 1.40 9.42
N VAL A 87 9.94 0.57 10.15
CA VAL A 87 10.52 -0.52 10.94
C VAL A 87 11.15 -1.55 10.01
N ALA A 88 10.45 -1.96 8.95
CA ALA A 88 10.96 -2.92 7.98
C ALA A 88 12.27 -2.47 7.32
N VAL A 89 12.35 -1.21 6.86
CA VAL A 89 13.56 -0.64 6.25
C VAL A 89 14.72 -0.63 7.24
N ARG A 90 14.48 -0.23 8.50
CA ARG A 90 15.53 -0.23 9.53
C ARG A 90 16.01 -1.63 9.88
N LEU A 91 15.09 -2.58 10.08
CA LEU A 91 15.43 -3.96 10.37
C LEU A 91 16.19 -4.60 9.21
N HIS A 92 15.79 -4.33 7.97
CA HIS A 92 16.51 -4.82 6.80
C HIS A 92 17.94 -4.28 6.74
N GLY A 93 18.14 -3.00 7.09
CA GLY A 93 19.47 -2.40 7.14
C GLY A 93 20.38 -2.95 8.25
N ILE A 94 19.81 -3.40 9.38
CA ILE A 94 20.58 -3.92 10.53
C ILE A 94 20.79 -5.44 10.43
N ALA A 95 19.73 -6.18 10.08
CA ALA A 95 19.71 -7.64 10.03
C ALA A 95 18.96 -8.13 8.78
N PRO A 96 19.59 -8.06 7.58
CA PRO A 96 18.95 -8.40 6.32
C PRO A 96 18.41 -9.83 6.31
N ALA A 97 19.21 -10.80 6.75
CA ALA A 97 18.84 -12.22 6.76
C ALA A 97 17.65 -12.51 7.70
N THR A 98 17.64 -11.94 8.90
CA THR A 98 16.52 -12.07 9.85
C THR A 98 15.24 -11.45 9.30
N THR A 99 15.37 -10.28 8.68
CA THR A 99 14.24 -9.59 8.05
C THR A 99 13.64 -10.43 6.94
N ILE A 100 14.47 -11.01 6.07
CA ILE A 100 14.01 -11.92 5.00
C ILE A 100 13.29 -13.13 5.60
N ARG A 101 13.82 -13.76 6.65
CA ARG A 101 13.17 -14.89 7.32
C ARG A 101 11.80 -14.53 7.90
N LEU A 102 11.68 -13.37 8.54
CA LEU A 102 10.42 -12.88 9.09
C LEU A 102 9.39 -12.63 7.97
N LEU A 103 9.82 -12.00 6.87
CA LEU A 103 8.97 -11.77 5.71
C LEU A 103 8.55 -13.08 5.06
N SER A 104 9.44 -14.06 4.94
CA SER A 104 9.10 -15.41 4.46
C SER A 104 8.11 -16.12 5.38
N ALA A 105 8.19 -15.93 6.69
CA ALA A 105 7.21 -16.48 7.64
C ALA A 105 5.85 -15.78 7.49
N ALA A 106 5.82 -14.45 7.38
CA ALA A 106 4.60 -13.69 7.14
C ALA A 106 3.95 -14.04 5.79
N ASN A 107 4.74 -14.31 4.76
CA ASN A 107 4.25 -14.74 3.44
C ASN A 107 3.44 -16.04 3.50
N ARG A 108 3.73 -16.94 4.45
CA ARG A 108 2.96 -18.19 4.64
C ARG A 108 1.58 -17.95 5.25
N LEU A 109 1.31 -16.77 5.79
CA LEU A 109 0.01 -16.38 6.34
C LEU A 109 -0.86 -15.67 5.30
N LEU A 110 -0.28 -15.28 4.15
CA LEU A 110 -1.05 -14.73 3.04
C LEU A 110 -1.83 -15.86 2.34
N PRO A 111 -2.95 -15.53 1.67
CA PRO A 111 -3.66 -16.53 0.88
C PRO A 111 -2.74 -17.18 -0.14
N SER A 112 -2.95 -18.48 -0.36
CA SER A 112 -2.20 -19.24 -1.34
C SER A 112 -2.70 -18.96 -2.75
N GLU A 113 -1.78 -18.91 -3.70
CA GLU A 113 -2.10 -18.90 -5.12
C GLU A 113 -2.73 -20.25 -5.51
N GLU A 114 -4.07 -20.31 -5.52
CA GLU A 114 -4.79 -21.36 -6.23
C GLU A 114 -4.78 -21.06 -7.75
N ALA A 115 -5.10 -22.07 -8.56
CA ALA A 115 -5.06 -22.00 -10.03
C ALA A 115 -5.58 -20.66 -10.58
N ARG A 116 -4.90 -20.11 -11.60
CA ARG A 116 -5.18 -18.78 -12.17
C ARG A 116 -6.66 -18.62 -12.53
N THR A 117 -7.42 -18.01 -11.64
CA THR A 117 -8.77 -17.56 -11.93
C THR A 117 -8.70 -16.22 -12.68
N PRO A 118 -9.65 -15.92 -13.57
CA PRO A 118 -9.70 -14.61 -14.22
C PRO A 118 -9.67 -13.48 -13.19
N LEU A 119 -8.98 -12.38 -13.51
CA LEU A 119 -8.97 -11.20 -12.66
C LEU A 119 -10.40 -10.66 -12.51
N ALA A 120 -10.81 -10.37 -11.27
CA ALA A 120 -12.09 -9.73 -11.02
C ALA A 120 -11.93 -8.61 -9.97
N PRO A 121 -12.68 -7.50 -10.11
CA PRO A 121 -12.67 -6.43 -9.11
C PRO A 121 -13.17 -6.89 -7.74
N GLY A 122 -12.59 -6.35 -6.66
CA GLY A 122 -12.97 -6.67 -5.28
C GLY A 122 -14.45 -6.43 -4.95
N HIS A 123 -15.12 -5.48 -5.60
CA HIS A 123 -16.54 -5.20 -5.40
C HIS A 123 -17.48 -6.33 -5.87
N THR A 124 -16.96 -7.25 -6.69
CA THR A 124 -17.70 -8.44 -7.13
C THR A 124 -17.64 -9.58 -6.11
N VAL A 125 -16.73 -9.49 -5.13
CA VAL A 125 -16.60 -10.47 -4.04
C VAL A 125 -17.75 -10.29 -3.05
N ALA A 126 -18.33 -11.40 -2.58
CA ALA A 126 -19.39 -11.38 -1.59
C ALA A 126 -18.98 -10.58 -0.34
N LYS A 127 -19.88 -9.70 0.12
CA LYS A 127 -19.65 -8.85 1.29
C LYS A 127 -19.40 -9.73 2.53
N PRO A 128 -18.30 -9.55 3.26
CA PRO A 128 -18.04 -10.33 4.46
C PRO A 128 -18.94 -9.91 5.63
N GLY A 129 -18.90 -10.66 6.75
CA GLY A 129 -19.74 -10.41 7.92
C GLY A 129 -19.35 -9.19 8.76
N ARG A 130 -20.10 -8.92 9.84
CA ARG A 130 -20.02 -7.69 10.67
C ARG A 130 -18.62 -7.36 11.23
N VAL A 131 -17.82 -8.36 11.58
CA VAL A 131 -16.45 -8.14 12.11
C VAL A 131 -15.55 -7.51 11.05
N TYR A 132 -15.65 -7.99 9.81
CA TYR A 132 -14.90 -7.41 8.70
C TYR A 132 -15.32 -5.97 8.42
N ASP A 133 -16.62 -5.66 8.48
CA ASP A 133 -17.10 -4.29 8.31
C ASP A 133 -16.51 -3.34 9.34
N ALA A 134 -16.39 -3.78 10.60
CA ALA A 134 -15.74 -3.01 11.66
C ALA A 134 -14.25 -2.81 11.38
N LEU A 135 -13.52 -3.88 11.03
CA LEU A 135 -12.08 -3.82 10.73
C LEU A 135 -11.76 -2.99 9.48
N THR A 136 -12.69 -2.90 8.53
CA THR A 136 -12.51 -2.18 7.26
C THR A 136 -13.16 -0.80 7.23
N GLY A 137 -13.65 -0.31 8.37
CA GLY A 137 -14.40 0.96 8.45
C GLY A 137 -13.62 2.16 7.88
N LEU A 138 -12.30 2.22 8.12
CA LEU A 138 -11.45 3.31 7.62
C LEU A 138 -11.26 3.28 6.11
N THR A 139 -10.99 2.11 5.51
CA THR A 139 -10.91 1.97 4.04
C THR A 139 -12.27 2.24 3.39
N ARG A 140 -13.38 1.79 3.99
CA ARG A 140 -14.73 2.11 3.47
C ARG A 140 -15.04 3.61 3.54
N SER A 141 -14.58 4.29 4.58
CA SER A 141 -14.69 5.76 4.66
C SER A 141 -13.85 6.45 3.58
N ALA A 142 -12.62 5.95 3.34
CA ALA A 142 -11.78 6.44 2.25
C ALA A 142 -12.42 6.20 0.87
N ALA A 143 -13.03 5.04 0.65
CA ALA A 143 -13.73 4.73 -0.60
C ALA A 143 -14.84 5.73 -0.94
N ARG A 144 -15.63 6.15 0.06
CA ARG A 144 -16.62 7.23 -0.14
C ARG A 144 -15.97 8.57 -0.41
N ARG A 145 -14.93 8.91 0.34
CA ARG A 145 -14.23 10.19 0.22
C ARG A 145 -13.53 10.38 -1.13
N PHE A 146 -13.00 9.29 -1.68
CA PHE A 146 -12.24 9.28 -2.93
C PHE A 146 -13.01 8.63 -4.08
N HIS A 147 -14.35 8.70 -4.03
CA HIS A 147 -15.28 8.35 -5.11
C HIS A 147 -15.06 6.96 -5.74
N GLN A 148 -14.69 5.97 -4.92
CA GLN A 148 -14.47 4.58 -5.37
C GLN A 148 -15.78 3.80 -5.61
N HIS A 149 -16.93 4.46 -5.47
CA HIS A 149 -18.25 3.88 -5.66
C HIS A 149 -18.96 4.36 -6.93
N ASP A 150 -18.42 5.38 -7.59
CA ASP A 150 -19.15 6.16 -8.60
C ASP A 150 -18.96 5.63 -10.03
N ASP A 151 -18.11 4.61 -10.21
CA ASP A 151 -17.96 3.87 -11.47
C ASP A 151 -19.04 2.77 -11.56
N ALA A 152 -20.30 3.16 -11.68
CA ALA A 152 -21.31 2.28 -12.23
C ALA A 152 -21.11 2.24 -13.75
N VAL A 153 -20.84 1.03 -14.25
CA VAL A 153 -20.75 0.68 -15.67
C VAL A 153 -22.06 1.09 -16.34
N ASP A 154 -22.01 2.07 -17.26
CA ASP A 154 -23.08 2.28 -18.22
C ASP A 154 -23.33 0.95 -18.95
N GLY A 155 -24.61 0.56 -19.00
CA GLY A 155 -25.11 -0.77 -19.37
C GLY A 155 -24.91 -1.19 -20.82
#